data_AF-A0A349UPL8-F1
#
_entry.id   AF-A0A349UPL8-F1
#
_cell.length_a   1.000
_cell.length_b   1.000
_cell.length_c   1.000
_cell.angle_alpha   90.00
_cell.angle_beta   90.00
_cell.angle_gamma   90.00
#
_symmetry.space_group_name_H-M   'P 1'
#
loop_
_entity.id
_entity.type
_entity.pdbx_description
1 polymer ?
#
loop_
_entity_poly.entity_id
_entity_poly.type
_entity_poly.pdbx_seq_one_letter_code
_entity_poly.pdbx_strand_id
1 'polypeptide(L)'
;FTFLGVASQGDRAPAWPQQFSSASPMNSVVAVAQAELFNNTSWDLWTQDWQTQLVPVTQWDDWVRRLELGVAQAGLTDGQVSEQDVSDMHDYMMRMNREFVELYKAN
;
A
#
# COMPACT_ATOMS: atom_id res chain seq x y z
N PHE A 1 15.81 4.20 0.92
CA PHE A 1 14.49 4.85 1.14
C PHE A 1 13.39 3.84 0.81
N THR A 2 12.23 3.93 1.45
CA THR A 2 11.13 2.97 1.21
C THR A 2 9.82 3.70 0.93
N PHE A 3 9.08 3.23 -0.05
CA PHE A 3 7.77 3.75 -0.45
C PHE A 3 6.73 2.64 -0.36
N LEU A 4 5.46 3.02 -0.13
CA LEU A 4 4.33 2.10 -0.18
C LEU A 4 3.60 2.27 -1.51
N GLY A 5 3.55 1.20 -2.30
CA GLY A 5 2.77 1.13 -3.54
C GLY A 5 1.47 0.40 -3.29
N VAL A 6 0.37 0.98 -3.79
CA VAL A 6 -0.98 0.44 -3.66
C VAL A 6 -1.62 0.43 -5.03
N ALA A 7 -2.24 -0.69 -5.38
CA ALA A 7 -3.13 -0.79 -6.54
C ALA A 7 -4.44 -1.42 -6.10
N SER A 8 -5.57 -0.80 -6.45
CA SER A 8 -6.91 -1.31 -6.13
C SER A 8 -7.78 -1.34 -7.37
N GLN A 9 -8.52 -2.43 -7.54
CA GLN A 9 -9.52 -2.57 -8.59
C GLN A 9 -10.85 -3.01 -7.97
N GLY A 10 -11.95 -2.35 -8.35
CA GLY A 10 -13.29 -2.72 -7.88
C GLY A 10 -13.61 -4.17 -8.20
N ASP A 11 -14.01 -4.93 -7.18
CA ASP A 11 -14.33 -6.35 -7.27
C ASP A 11 -15.85 -6.50 -7.38
N ARG A 12 -16.37 -6.25 -8.58
CA ARG A 12 -17.77 -6.51 -8.91
C ARG A 12 -17.84 -7.50 -10.04
N ALA A 13 -18.58 -8.59 -9.80
CA ALA A 13 -18.93 -9.53 -10.86
C ALA A 13 -19.68 -8.77 -11.97
N PRO A 14 -19.25 -8.89 -13.25
CA PRO A 14 -19.93 -8.25 -14.37
C PRO A 14 -21.39 -8.72 -14.54
N ALA A 15 -21.69 -9.94 -14.09
CA ALA A 15 -23.02 -10.55 -14.10
C ALA A 15 -23.44 -10.95 -12.69
N TRP A 16 -24.72 -10.74 -12.35
CA TRP A 16 -25.32 -11.03 -11.04
C TRP A 16 -24.55 -10.49 -9.82
N PRO A 17 -24.24 -9.18 -9.75
CA PRO A 17 -23.49 -8.60 -8.63
C PRO A 17 -24.19 -8.73 -7.27
N GLN A 18 -25.51 -8.99 -7.26
CA GLN A 18 -26.27 -9.24 -6.02
C GLN A 18 -26.03 -10.64 -5.44
N GLN A 19 -25.59 -11.60 -6.27
CA GLN A 19 -25.33 -12.99 -5.85
C GLN A 19 -23.87 -13.21 -5.47
N PHE A 20 -22.96 -12.43 -6.08
CA PHE A 20 -21.52 -12.48 -5.82
C PHE A 20 -21.10 -11.18 -5.13
N SER A 21 -21.19 -11.14 -3.81
CA SER A 21 -20.59 -10.06 -3.02
C SER A 21 -19.10 -10.31 -2.84
N SER A 22 -18.28 -9.28 -2.99
CA SER A 22 -16.85 -9.37 -2.72
C SER A 22 -16.63 -9.78 -1.26
N ALA A 23 -15.72 -10.74 -1.03
CA ALA A 23 -15.27 -11.10 0.32
C ALA A 23 -14.29 -10.06 0.90
N SER A 24 -13.84 -9.10 0.08
CA SER A 24 -12.93 -8.04 0.49
C SER A 24 -13.65 -6.97 1.32
N PRO A 25 -13.10 -6.55 2.47
CA PRO A 25 -13.66 -5.45 3.28
C PRO A 25 -13.81 -4.12 2.54
N MET A 26 -13.11 -3.95 1.41
CA MET A 26 -13.12 -2.76 0.55
C MET A 26 -14.00 -2.93 -0.71
N ASN A 27 -14.66 -4.08 -0.91
CA ASN A 27 -15.31 -4.44 -2.18
C ASN A 27 -14.39 -4.27 -3.41
N SER A 28 -13.10 -4.45 -3.21
CA SER A 28 -12.05 -4.30 -4.21
C SER A 28 -10.94 -5.33 -4.00
N VAL A 29 -10.31 -5.73 -5.09
CA VAL A 29 -9.03 -6.45 -5.06
C VAL A 29 -7.94 -5.41 -4.86
N VAL A 30 -7.23 -5.50 -3.74
CA VAL A 30 -6.15 -4.57 -3.37
C VAL A 30 -4.83 -5.33 -3.32
N ALA A 31 -3.82 -4.79 -3.99
CA ALA A 31 -2.44 -5.24 -3.90
C ALA A 31 -1.59 -4.15 -3.24
N VAL A 32 -0.79 -4.54 -2.26
CA VAL A 32 0.12 -3.63 -1.52
C VAL A 32 1.53 -4.19 -1.59
N ALA A 33 2.48 -3.36 -1.99
CA ALA A 33 3.89 -3.71 -2.04
C ALA A 33 4.76 -2.55 -1.54
N GLN A 34 5.91 -2.84 -0.97
CA GLN A 34 6.88 -1.83 -0.59
C GLN A 34 7.90 -1.70 -1.72
N ALA A 35 8.25 -0.48 -2.12
CA ALA A 35 9.34 -0.23 -3.05
C ALA A 35 10.57 0.24 -2.26
N GLU A 36 11.70 -0.40 -2.47
CA GLU A 36 12.98 -0.01 -1.87
C GLU A 36 13.86 0.66 -2.92
N LEU A 37 14.35 1.85 -2.59
CA LEU A 37 15.33 2.60 -3.37
C LEU A 37 16.74 2.33 -2.82
N PHE A 38 17.62 1.81 -3.68
CA PHE A 38 19.00 1.43 -3.33
C PHE A 38 19.98 1.84 -4.44
N ASN A 39 21.26 1.84 -4.10
CA ASN A 39 22.35 2.06 -5.04
C ASN A 39 23.48 1.07 -4.71
N ASN A 40 23.87 0.24 -5.69
CA ASN A 40 24.91 -0.78 -5.51
C ASN A 40 26.33 -0.22 -5.66
N THR A 41 26.48 0.95 -6.28
CA THR A 41 27.76 1.51 -6.72
C THR A 41 28.23 2.68 -5.84
N SER A 42 27.34 3.30 -5.06
CA SER A 42 27.68 4.43 -4.21
C SER A 42 26.88 4.48 -2.91
N TRP A 43 27.55 4.94 -1.86
CA TRP A 43 26.98 5.24 -0.55
C TRP A 43 26.58 6.70 -0.39
N ASP A 44 26.88 7.55 -1.38
CA ASP A 44 26.60 8.98 -1.35
C ASP A 44 25.30 9.33 -2.14
N LEU A 45 24.53 10.28 -1.60
CA LEU A 45 23.21 10.68 -2.08
C LEU A 45 23.23 11.31 -3.48
N TRP A 46 24.41 11.70 -3.97
CA TRP A 46 24.59 12.47 -5.20
C TRP A 46 24.94 11.65 -6.43
N THR A 47 25.08 10.33 -6.29
CA THR A 47 25.54 9.48 -7.39
C THR A 47 24.35 9.02 -8.22
N GLN A 48 24.42 9.25 -9.54
CA GLN A 48 23.36 8.90 -10.48
C GLN A 48 23.45 7.40 -10.83
N ASP A 49 22.82 6.54 -10.03
CA ASP A 49 22.57 5.12 -10.34
C ASP A 49 21.54 4.52 -9.34
N TRP A 50 20.47 5.27 -9.07
CA TRP A 50 19.44 4.82 -8.13
C TRP A 50 18.53 3.77 -8.78
N GLN A 51 18.40 2.63 -8.11
CA GLN A 51 17.59 1.51 -8.56
C GLN A 51 16.41 1.29 -7.59
N THR A 52 15.30 0.79 -8.12
CA THR A 52 14.11 0.45 -7.34
C THR A 52 13.74 -1.01 -7.53
N GLN A 53 13.30 -1.65 -6.45
CA GLN A 53 12.75 -3.00 -6.50
C GLN A 53 11.52 -3.12 -5.58
N LEU A 54 10.59 -3.99 -5.96
CA LEU A 54 9.47 -4.35 -5.11
C LEU A 54 9.91 -5.39 -4.08
N VAL A 55 9.62 -5.11 -2.82
CA VAL A 55 9.91 -5.97 -1.67
C VAL A 55 8.62 -6.23 -0.88
N PRO A 56 8.54 -7.34 -0.13
CA PRO A 56 7.43 -7.56 0.79
C PRO A 56 7.28 -6.39 1.76
N VAL A 57 6.03 -6.09 2.13
CA VAL A 57 5.75 -4.99 3.08
C VAL A 57 6.28 -5.37 4.46
N THR A 58 7.22 -4.57 4.96
CA THR A 58 7.80 -4.69 6.29
C THR A 58 7.31 -3.56 7.19
N GLN A 59 7.45 -3.69 8.51
CA GLN A 59 7.07 -2.66 9.48
C GLN A 59 5.62 -2.17 9.32
N TRP A 60 4.68 -3.12 9.24
CA TRP A 60 3.26 -2.86 8.94
C TRP A 60 2.65 -1.76 9.81
N ASP A 61 2.91 -1.78 11.12
CA ASP A 61 2.34 -0.79 12.05
C ASP A 61 2.91 0.62 11.82
N ASP A 62 4.16 0.73 11.36
CA ASP A 62 4.74 2.03 11.00
C ASP A 62 4.05 2.61 9.76
N TRP A 63 3.72 1.76 8.77
CA TRP A 63 2.94 2.18 7.61
C TRP A 63 1.53 2.61 7.96
N VAL A 64 0.84 1.87 8.84
CA VAL A 64 -0.48 2.27 9.35
C VAL A 64 -0.41 3.66 9.99
N ARG A 65 0.55 3.88 10.90
CA ARG A 65 0.76 5.18 11.54
C ARG A 65 1.12 6.30 10.56
N ARG A 66 1.92 6.00 9.54
CA ARG A 66 2.26 6.97 8.48
C ARG A 66 1.06 7.35 7.64
N LEU A 67 0.18 6.41 7.32
CA LEU A 67 -1.05 6.68 6.58
C LEU A 67 -2.01 7.54 7.42
N GLU A 68 -2.15 7.26 8.71
CA GLU A 68 -2.95 8.09 9.64
C GLU A 68 -2.47 9.56 9.64
N LEU A 69 -1.16 9.77 9.74
CA LEU A 69 -0.56 11.11 9.69
C LEU A 69 -0.59 11.73 8.28
N GLY A 70 -0.61 10.89 7.25
CA GLY A 70 -0.50 11.26 5.84
C GLY A 70 -1.80 11.78 5.22
N VAL A 71 -2.96 11.53 5.83
CA VAL A 71 -4.26 12.01 5.32
C VAL A 71 -4.22 13.52 5.11
N ALA A 72 -3.81 14.28 6.13
CA ALA A 72 -3.71 15.74 6.05
C ALA A 72 -2.63 16.24 5.06
N GLN A 73 -1.70 15.36 4.67
CA GLN A 73 -0.62 15.69 3.72
C GLN A 73 -1.02 15.38 2.27
N ALA A 74 -2.06 14.58 2.03
CA ALA A 74 -2.51 14.24 0.68
C ALA A 74 -2.89 15.50 -0.13
N GLY A 75 -3.44 16.53 0.52
CA GLY A 75 -3.72 17.83 -0.09
C GLY A 75 -2.50 18.57 -0.66
N LEU A 76 -1.27 18.15 -0.29
CA LEU A 76 -0.01 18.72 -0.82
C LEU A 76 0.44 18.06 -2.13
N THR A 77 -0.24 17.02 -2.60
CA THR A 77 0.17 16.21 -3.76
C THR A 77 -0.37 16.73 -5.10
N ASP A 78 -0.90 17.96 -5.15
CA ASP A 78 -1.50 18.57 -6.35
C ASP A 78 -2.56 17.66 -7.02
N GLY A 79 -3.33 16.95 -6.20
CA GLY A 79 -4.39 16.04 -6.64
C GLY A 79 -3.90 14.68 -7.16
N GLN A 80 -2.62 14.34 -7.05
CA GLN A 80 -2.10 13.01 -7.41
C GLN A 80 -2.63 11.91 -6.47
N VAL A 81 -2.88 12.25 -5.20
CA VAL A 81 -3.47 11.36 -4.21
C VAL A 81 -4.52 12.15 -3.44
N SER A 82 -5.74 11.62 -3.33
CA SER A 82 -6.78 12.26 -2.51
C SER A 82 -6.66 11.86 -1.04
N GLU A 83 -7.20 12.69 -0.14
CA GLU A 83 -7.30 12.35 1.29
C GLU A 83 -8.11 11.05 1.50
N GLN A 84 -9.11 10.82 0.64
CA GLN A 84 -9.93 9.62 0.67
C GLN A 84 -9.09 8.39 0.32
N ASP A 85 -8.21 8.45 -0.68
CA ASP A 85 -7.35 7.32 -1.06
C ASP A 85 -6.43 6.92 0.11
N VAL A 86 -5.89 7.90 0.83
CA VAL A 86 -5.05 7.65 2.00
C VAL A 86 -5.86 7.08 3.17
N SER A 87 -7.07 7.60 3.41
CA SER A 87 -7.97 7.12 4.45
C SER A 87 -8.45 5.68 4.17
N ASP A 88 -8.84 5.39 2.93
CA ASP A 88 -9.23 4.05 2.51
C ASP A 88 -8.05 3.09 2.69
N MET A 89 -6.83 3.49 2.30
CA MET A 89 -5.67 2.63 2.49
C MET A 89 -5.38 2.37 3.97
N HIS A 90 -5.48 3.39 4.83
CA HIS A 90 -5.34 3.23 6.28
C HIS A 90 -6.34 2.19 6.82
N ASP A 91 -7.61 2.33 6.45
CA ASP A 91 -8.67 1.42 6.87
C ASP A 91 -8.45 -0.01 6.37
N TYR A 92 -7.97 -0.18 5.13
CA TYR A 92 -7.62 -1.49 4.60
C TYR A 92 -6.51 -2.13 5.44
N MET A 93 -5.43 -1.40 5.71
CA MET A 93 -4.29 -1.93 6.45
C MET A 93 -4.63 -2.26 7.90
N MET A 94 -5.54 -1.51 8.51
CA MET A 94 -6.07 -1.79 9.85
C MET A 94 -6.96 -3.03 9.89
N ARG A 95 -7.77 -3.26 8.85
CA ARG A 95 -8.71 -4.39 8.78
C ARG A 95 -8.03 -5.70 8.38
N MET A 96 -6.97 -5.64 7.59
CA MET A 96 -6.14 -6.81 7.30
C MET A 96 -5.43 -7.24 8.60
N ASN A 97 -5.96 -8.27 9.25
CA ASN A 97 -5.47 -8.80 10.52
C ASN A 97 -3.94 -8.99 10.51
N ARG A 98 -3.24 -8.46 11.53
CA ARG A 98 -1.81 -8.62 11.78
C ARG A 98 -1.37 -10.09 11.73
N GLU A 99 -2.23 -11.01 12.19
CA GLU A 99 -1.98 -12.46 12.11
C GLU A 99 -1.89 -12.98 10.67
N PHE A 100 -2.67 -12.44 9.73
CA PHE A 100 -2.68 -12.88 8.34
C PHE A 100 -1.38 -12.51 7.62
N VAL A 101 -0.83 -11.34 7.95
CA VAL A 101 0.47 -10.87 7.44
C VAL A 101 1.62 -11.71 7.99
N GLU A 102 1.60 -12.04 9.29
CA GLU A 102 2.63 -12.88 9.91
C GLU A 102 2.57 -14.35 9.43
N LEU A 103 1.38 -14.89 9.19
CA LEU A 103 1.20 -16.27 8.70
C LEU A 103 1.80 -16.48 7.29
N TYR A 104 1.81 -15.44 6.46
CA TYR A 104 2.38 -15.47 5.10
C TYR A 104 3.86 -15.06 5.02
N LYS A 105 4.43 -14.48 6.08
CA LYS A 105 5.88 -14.20 6.17
C LYS A 105 6.71 -15.39 6.63
N ALA A 106 6.09 -16.37 7.29
CA ALA A 106 6.75 -17.56 7.84
C ALA A 106 6.84 -18.74 6.84
N ASN A 107 6.24 -18.61 5.65
CA ASN A 107 6.35 -19.56 4.52
C ASN A 107 7.13 -18.92 3.37
#